data_AF-A0A7Y8TF43-F1
#
_entry.id   AF-A0A7Y8TF43-F1
#
_cell.length_a   1.000
_cell.length_b   1.000
_cell.length_c   1.000
_cell.angle_alpha   90.00
_cell.angle_beta   90.00
_cell.angle_gamma   90.00
#
_symmetry.space_group_name_H-M   'P 1'
#
loop_
_entity.id
_entity.type
_entity.pdbx_description
1 polymer ?
#
loop_
_entity_poly.entity_id
_entity_poly.type
_entity_poly.pdbx_seq_one_letter_code
_entity_poly.pdbx_strand_id
1 'polypeptide(L)'
;MFNYYNIDSFNQESSSVVMDFIVTLFGTGAGFFCALFLSKKNERKQKVKENNDLINKYKSRLGYLTELISSSIILIETQVANLIKLAEEIKEKPTEVHLLIHTANNDLERLQKMDSEEVFHAYNLIAKEADDKSKNYHNIYSCIDYLYLRSKQGTEQVTKHVEYTYRDQMRIKELLDGLLIDLFHWKIFFQNKPKGHLSTQFHFFDLKSENFVNWETLGDLISEFVVPLEKELKENHLKEEYFPGLHNICVQAIFIYNHLVQNSVSFSKELVAIKSDIEPKIKILKTINTKLKSDISNYKNPILKDSIFGF
;
A
#
# COMPACT_ATOMS: atom_id res chain seq x y z
N MET A 1 67.36 61.86 82.32
CA MET A 1 67.29 60.56 81.59
C MET A 1 66.02 59.86 82.03
N PHE A 2 65.34 59.17 81.12
CA PHE A 2 64.00 58.54 81.21
C PHE A 2 62.82 59.32 80.59
N ASN A 3 62.76 59.17 79.26
CA ASN A 3 61.66 58.68 78.44
C ASN A 3 60.23 59.16 78.68
N TYR A 4 59.78 59.95 77.70
CA TYR A 4 58.46 59.94 77.08
C TYR A 4 57.74 58.59 77.17
N TYR A 5 56.50 58.62 77.67
CA TYR A 5 55.44 57.78 77.11
C TYR A 5 54.36 58.71 76.58
N ASN A 6 54.36 58.86 75.26
CA ASN A 6 53.24 59.43 74.51
C ASN A 6 52.06 58.47 74.65
N ILE A 7 51.01 58.94 75.31
CA ILE A 7 49.65 58.49 75.07
C ILE A 7 49.30 59.10 73.73
N ASP A 8 49.10 58.27 72.69
CA ASP A 8 48.17 58.53 71.57
C ASP A 8 48.32 57.44 70.51
N SER A 9 47.70 56.28 70.74
CA SER A 9 47.42 55.33 69.66
C SER A 9 46.21 54.48 70.03
N PHE A 10 45.03 55.10 70.16
CA PHE A 10 43.77 54.37 70.31
C PHE A 10 42.70 54.76 69.28
N ASN A 11 43.08 55.45 68.20
CA ASN A 11 42.12 55.98 67.22
C ASN A 11 42.40 55.61 65.75
N GLN A 12 43.17 54.54 65.46
CA GLN A 12 43.48 54.16 64.07
C GLN A 12 43.09 52.74 63.63
N GLU A 13 42.50 51.90 64.49
CA GLU A 13 42.13 50.52 64.12
C GLU A 13 40.64 50.33 63.79
N SER A 14 39.74 51.23 64.23
CA SER A 14 38.29 51.09 63.97
C SER A 14 37.88 51.43 62.53
N SER A 15 38.71 52.19 61.81
CA SER A 15 38.46 52.56 60.40
C SER A 15 38.74 51.41 59.42
N SER A 16 39.58 50.43 59.76
CA SER A 16 39.94 49.35 58.81
C SER A 16 38.85 48.28 58.76
N VAL A 17 38.28 47.89 59.90
CA VAL A 17 37.27 46.83 59.98
C VAL A 17 35.98 47.18 59.24
N VAL A 18 35.54 48.45 59.32
CA VAL A 18 34.34 48.92 58.60
C VAL A 18 34.59 48.96 57.09
N MET A 19 35.76 49.40 56.64
CA MET A 19 36.09 49.37 55.22
C MET A 19 36.27 47.95 54.69
N ASP A 20 36.90 47.06 55.43
CA ASP A 20 37.03 45.64 55.07
C ASP A 20 35.65 44.97 54.98
N PHE A 21 34.72 45.32 55.88
CA PHE A 21 33.33 44.87 55.80
C PHE A 21 32.61 45.39 54.56
N ILE A 22 32.75 46.68 54.23
CA ILE A 22 32.16 47.29 53.03
C ILE A 22 32.74 46.66 51.75
N VAL A 23 34.07 46.50 51.67
CA VAL A 23 34.75 45.86 50.54
C VAL A 23 34.32 44.41 50.39
N THR A 24 34.18 43.68 51.49
CA THR A 24 33.69 42.29 51.49
C THR A 24 32.22 42.22 51.04
N LEU A 25 31.37 43.16 51.47
CA LEU A 25 29.97 43.24 51.06
C LEU A 25 29.83 43.53 49.56
N PHE A 26 30.61 44.48 49.02
CA PHE A 26 30.66 44.77 47.59
C PHE A 26 31.26 43.64 46.78
N GLY A 27 32.34 43.00 47.25
CA GLY A 27 32.97 41.86 46.59
C GLY A 27 32.03 40.65 46.53
N THR A 28 31.35 40.34 47.64
CA THR A 28 30.36 39.26 47.72
C THR A 28 29.12 39.58 46.88
N GLY A 29 28.65 40.83 46.89
CA GLY A 29 27.55 41.30 46.07
C GLY A 29 27.86 41.22 44.57
N ALA A 30 29.03 41.69 44.14
CA ALA A 30 29.50 41.59 42.76
C ALA A 30 29.66 40.12 42.32
N GLY A 31 30.23 39.27 43.19
CA GLY A 31 30.33 37.83 42.97
C GLY A 31 28.97 37.16 42.80
N PHE A 32 28.00 37.49 43.65
CA PHE A 32 26.62 36.99 43.58
C PHE A 32 25.91 37.44 42.30
N PHE A 33 26.02 38.72 41.92
CA PHE A 33 25.45 39.24 40.66
C PHE A 33 26.08 38.57 39.43
N CYS A 34 27.40 38.36 39.44
CA CYS A 34 28.10 37.67 38.36
C CYS A 34 27.67 36.20 38.26
N ALA A 35 27.53 35.50 39.39
CA ALA A 35 27.02 34.13 39.45
C ALA A 35 25.57 34.03 38.94
N LEU A 36 24.68 34.94 39.33
CA LEU A 36 23.31 35.01 38.81
C LEU A 36 23.27 35.27 37.31
N PHE A 37 24.11 36.18 36.81
CA PHE A 37 24.20 36.48 35.39
C PHE A 37 24.69 35.28 34.58
N LEU A 38 25.74 34.59 35.05
CA LEU A 38 26.26 33.37 34.44
C LEU A 38 25.26 32.21 34.48
N SER A 39 24.56 32.03 35.60
CA SER A 39 23.49 31.04 35.76
C SER A 39 22.36 31.28 34.75
N LYS A 40 21.81 32.51 34.68
CA LYS A 40 20.79 32.87 33.68
C LYS A 40 21.28 32.70 32.24
N LYS A 41 22.54 33.03 31.95
CA LYS A 41 23.13 32.84 30.62
C LYS A 41 23.26 31.36 30.26
N ASN A 42 23.65 30.51 31.22
CA ASN A 42 23.74 29.06 31.03
C ASN A 42 22.36 28.43 30.86
N GLU A 43 21.36 28.81 31.66
CA GLU A 43 19.97 28.35 31.50
C GLU A 43 19.42 28.71 30.12
N ARG A 44 19.66 29.94 29.63
CA ARG A 44 19.28 30.35 28.27
C ARG A 44 19.95 29.47 27.20
N LYS A 45 21.26 29.26 27.31
CA LYS A 45 22.00 28.39 26.37
C LYS A 45 21.49 26.95 26.40
N GLN A 46 21.19 26.42 27.58
CA GLN A 46 20.67 25.07 27.75
C GLN A 46 19.27 24.94 27.13
N LYS A 47 18.36 25.89 27.40
CA LYS A 47 17.03 25.94 26.76
C LYS A 47 17.10 26.03 25.23
N VAL A 48 18.03 26.83 24.70
CA VAL A 48 18.25 26.90 23.24
C VAL A 48 18.75 25.56 22.69
N LYS A 49 19.67 24.89 23.40
CA LYS A 49 20.17 23.57 23.02
C LYS A 49 19.05 22.53 23.05
N GLU A 50 18.31 22.42 24.14
CA GLU A 50 17.18 21.49 24.30
C GLU A 50 16.11 21.70 23.22
N ASN A 51 15.78 22.95 22.90
CA ASN A 51 14.86 23.26 21.80
C ASN A 51 15.42 22.86 20.43
N ASN A 52 16.71 23.10 20.17
CA ASN A 52 17.34 22.68 18.93
C ASN A 52 17.36 21.14 18.80
N ASP A 53 17.66 20.44 19.89
CA ASP A 53 17.65 18.97 19.94
C ASP A 53 16.24 18.43 19.68
N LEU A 54 15.21 19.04 20.28
CA LEU A 54 13.80 18.69 20.04
C LEU A 54 13.39 18.94 18.58
N ILE A 55 13.75 20.09 18.00
CA ILE A 55 13.47 20.41 16.60
C ILE A 55 14.17 19.43 15.66
N ASN A 56 15.43 19.07 15.95
CA ASN A 56 16.16 18.08 15.16
C ASN A 56 15.50 16.71 15.24
N LYS A 57 15.03 16.30 16.41
CA LYS A 57 14.24 15.08 16.61
C LYS A 57 12.97 15.09 15.75
N TYR A 58 12.21 16.19 15.77
CA TYR A 58 10.99 16.35 14.97
C TYR A 58 11.26 16.37 13.47
N LYS A 59 12.31 17.07 13.02
CA LYS A 59 12.74 17.04 11.61
C LYS A 59 13.13 15.63 11.16
N SER A 60 13.86 14.88 12.00
CA SER A 60 14.23 13.51 11.70
C SER A 60 13.01 12.60 11.57
N ARG A 61 12.05 12.70 12.50
CA ARG A 61 10.80 11.93 12.45
C ARG A 61 9.96 12.25 11.23
N LEU A 62 9.75 13.54 10.93
CA LEU A 62 9.01 13.92 9.74
C LEU A 62 9.77 13.56 8.46
N GLY A 63 11.10 13.61 8.47
CA GLY A 63 11.93 13.11 7.37
C GLY A 63 11.65 11.63 7.10
N TYR A 64 11.65 10.80 8.13
CA TYR A 64 11.29 9.39 8.02
C TYR A 64 9.85 9.19 7.53
N LEU A 65 8.88 9.97 8.03
CA LEU A 65 7.49 9.94 7.56
C LEU A 65 7.41 10.24 6.06
N THR A 66 8.09 11.30 5.59
CA THR A 66 8.06 11.68 4.18
C THR A 66 8.70 10.63 3.26
N GLU A 67 9.70 9.91 3.76
CA GLU A 67 10.35 8.81 3.06
C GLU A 67 9.43 7.59 2.96
N LEU A 68 8.76 7.21 4.07
CA LEU A 68 7.77 6.15 4.05
C LEU A 68 6.58 6.46 3.14
N ILE A 69 6.09 7.71 3.12
CA ILE A 69 5.05 8.14 2.18
C ILE A 69 5.54 8.00 0.73
N SER A 70 6.77 8.42 0.44
CA SER A 70 7.37 8.29 -0.89
C SER A 70 7.49 6.82 -1.33
N SER A 71 8.02 5.96 -0.48
CA SER A 71 8.14 4.52 -0.74
C SER A 71 6.77 3.88 -0.96
N SER A 72 5.80 4.21 -0.09
CA SER A 72 4.43 3.68 -0.17
C SER A 72 3.72 4.09 -1.47
N ILE A 73 3.92 5.32 -1.93
CA ILE A 73 3.38 5.77 -3.22
C ILE A 73 3.94 4.92 -4.37
N ILE A 74 5.26 4.75 -4.44
CA ILE A 74 5.92 3.96 -5.51
C ILE A 74 5.41 2.52 -5.52
N LEU A 75 5.27 1.93 -4.34
CA LEU A 75 4.77 0.58 -4.14
C LEU A 75 3.34 0.43 -4.65
N ILE A 76 2.45 1.35 -4.29
CA ILE A 76 1.05 1.33 -4.76
C ILE A 76 0.99 1.52 -6.27
N GLU A 77 1.75 2.45 -6.83
CA GLU A 77 1.81 2.67 -8.29
C GLU A 77 2.29 1.40 -9.02
N THR A 78 3.27 0.71 -8.46
CA THR A 78 3.76 -0.58 -8.98
C THR A 78 2.70 -1.66 -8.90
N GLN A 79 2.00 -1.77 -7.75
CA GLN A 79 0.94 -2.75 -7.57
C GLN A 79 -0.24 -2.50 -8.53
N VAL A 80 -0.59 -1.23 -8.77
CA VAL A 80 -1.61 -0.83 -9.75
C VAL A 80 -1.16 -1.20 -11.16
N ALA A 81 0.10 -0.98 -11.52
CA ALA A 81 0.64 -1.38 -12.82
C ALA A 81 0.56 -2.91 -13.02
N ASN A 82 0.88 -3.70 -11.99
CA ASN A 82 0.74 -5.16 -12.03
C ASN A 82 -0.72 -5.60 -12.22
N LEU A 83 -1.69 -4.93 -11.56
CA LEU A 83 -3.11 -5.21 -11.74
C LEU A 83 -3.60 -4.89 -13.15
N ILE A 84 -3.10 -3.82 -13.77
CA ILE A 84 -3.43 -3.46 -15.15
C ILE A 84 -2.88 -4.50 -16.12
N LYS A 85 -1.62 -4.90 -15.96
CA LYS A 85 -1.01 -5.96 -16.78
C LYS A 85 -1.78 -7.27 -16.66
N LEU A 86 -2.18 -7.65 -15.45
CA LEU A 86 -3.03 -8.81 -15.22
C LEU A 86 -4.38 -8.68 -15.93
N ALA A 87 -4.99 -7.50 -15.91
CA ALA A 87 -6.25 -7.26 -16.61
C ALA A 87 -6.12 -7.42 -18.13
N GLU A 88 -4.99 -7.01 -18.71
CA GLU A 88 -4.67 -7.21 -20.12
C GLU A 88 -4.48 -8.70 -20.44
N GLU A 89 -3.72 -9.43 -19.62
CA GLU A 89 -3.51 -10.89 -19.77
C GLU A 89 -4.84 -11.68 -19.71
N ILE A 90 -5.71 -11.34 -18.73
CA ILE A 90 -7.05 -11.94 -18.61
C ILE A 90 -7.92 -11.61 -19.82
N LYS A 91 -7.81 -10.41 -20.38
CA LYS A 91 -8.60 -10.01 -21.55
C LYS A 91 -8.15 -10.73 -22.81
N GLU A 92 -6.85 -10.93 -22.98
CA GLU A 92 -6.30 -11.69 -24.11
C GLU A 92 -6.64 -13.17 -24.02
N LYS A 93 -6.59 -13.73 -22.80
CA LYS A 93 -6.80 -15.15 -22.55
C LYS A 93 -7.76 -15.40 -21.38
N PRO A 94 -9.08 -15.18 -21.58
CA PRO A 94 -10.06 -15.16 -20.49
C PRO A 94 -10.34 -16.52 -19.86
N THR A 95 -9.88 -17.60 -20.48
CA THR A 95 -10.07 -18.97 -20.01
C THR A 95 -8.89 -19.50 -19.21
N GLU A 96 -7.77 -18.79 -19.17
CA GLU A 96 -6.57 -19.21 -18.44
C GLU A 96 -6.58 -18.68 -17.00
N VAL A 97 -5.86 -19.37 -16.11
CA VAL A 97 -5.63 -18.90 -14.74
C VAL A 97 -4.44 -17.96 -14.73
N HIS A 98 -4.68 -16.71 -14.35
CA HIS A 98 -3.65 -15.68 -14.27
C HIS A 98 -3.37 -15.32 -12.81
N LEU A 99 -2.09 -15.24 -12.45
CA LEU A 99 -1.65 -14.95 -11.08
C LEU A 99 -1.16 -13.50 -10.96
N LEU A 100 -1.56 -12.83 -9.87
CA LEU A 100 -1.07 -11.48 -9.57
C LEU A 100 0.38 -11.52 -9.07
N ILE A 101 1.21 -10.66 -9.67
CA ILE A 101 2.53 -10.35 -9.12
C ILE A 101 2.36 -9.40 -7.93
N HIS A 102 2.72 -9.87 -6.74
CA HIS A 102 2.65 -9.10 -5.51
C HIS A 102 3.92 -8.29 -5.27
N THR A 103 3.73 -7.02 -4.90
CA THR A 103 4.79 -6.18 -4.35
C THR A 103 4.74 -6.24 -2.83
N ALA A 104 5.88 -6.36 -2.16
CA ALA A 104 5.95 -6.41 -0.70
C ALA A 104 5.39 -5.11 -0.09
N ASN A 105 4.45 -5.21 0.85
CA ASN A 105 3.66 -4.08 1.39
C ASN A 105 4.12 -3.58 2.78
N ASN A 106 5.30 -4.00 3.25
CA ASN A 106 5.79 -3.72 4.61
C ASN A 106 5.82 -2.23 4.98
N ASP A 107 6.09 -1.35 4.01
CA ASP A 107 6.18 0.09 4.26
C ASP A 107 4.81 0.75 4.51
N LEU A 108 3.72 0.23 3.91
CA LEU A 108 2.37 0.70 4.20
C LEU A 108 1.95 0.37 5.63
N GLU A 109 2.28 -0.84 6.10
CA GLU A 109 1.99 -1.26 7.47
C GLU A 109 2.80 -0.44 8.49
N ARG A 110 4.08 -0.17 8.19
CA ARG A 110 4.92 0.71 9.02
C ARG A 110 4.37 2.13 9.10
N LEU A 111 3.85 2.64 7.98
CA LEU A 111 3.30 3.98 7.89
C LEU A 111 2.02 4.12 8.73
N GLN A 112 1.14 3.11 8.73
CA GLN A 112 -0.04 3.08 9.63
C GLN A 112 0.37 3.08 11.11
N LYS A 113 1.40 2.32 11.47
CA LYS A 113 1.94 2.26 12.84
C LYS A 113 2.66 3.54 13.29
N MET A 114 2.93 4.46 12.37
CA MET A 114 3.64 5.70 12.66
C MET A 114 2.71 6.81 13.17
N ASP A 115 1.39 6.65 13.05
CA ASP A 115 0.40 7.57 13.63
C ASP A 115 0.59 7.63 15.16
N SER A 116 1.10 8.76 15.64
CA SER A 116 1.44 8.95 17.04
C SER A 116 1.40 10.43 17.39
N GLU A 117 1.07 10.70 18.65
CA GLU A 117 0.95 12.06 19.18
C GLU A 117 2.22 12.89 18.91
N GLU A 118 3.39 12.29 19.04
CA GLU A 118 4.66 12.96 18.79
C GLU A 118 4.85 13.35 17.31
N VAL A 119 4.40 12.51 16.37
CA VAL A 119 4.47 12.82 14.93
C VAL A 119 3.47 13.91 14.58
N PHE A 120 2.29 13.91 15.19
CA PHE A 120 1.31 14.99 15.07
C PHE A 120 1.85 16.33 15.58
N HIS A 121 2.45 16.35 16.78
CA HIS A 121 3.09 17.55 17.34
C HIS A 121 4.23 18.06 16.46
N ALA A 122 5.09 17.15 15.97
CA ALA A 122 6.14 17.49 15.04
C ALA A 122 5.58 18.14 13.77
N TYR A 123 4.52 17.55 13.19
CA TYR A 123 3.86 18.06 12.00
C TYR A 123 3.30 19.47 12.22
N ASN A 124 2.55 19.68 13.31
CA ASN A 124 1.96 20.99 13.61
C ASN A 124 3.01 22.09 13.83
N LEU A 125 4.14 21.74 14.44
CA LEU A 125 5.24 22.68 14.67
C LEU A 125 5.94 23.07 13.36
N ILE A 126 6.24 22.10 12.50
CA ILE A 126 7.13 22.30 11.33
C ILE A 126 6.36 22.69 10.06
N ALA A 127 5.19 22.11 9.82
CA ALA A 127 4.40 22.43 8.63
C ALA A 127 4.01 23.92 8.64
N LYS A 128 4.16 24.60 7.50
CA LYS A 128 3.79 26.02 7.39
C LYS A 128 2.28 26.19 7.55
N GLU A 129 1.86 27.39 7.93
CA GLU A 129 0.45 27.77 8.02
C GLU A 129 -0.28 27.42 6.71
N ALA A 130 -1.10 26.38 6.81
CA ALA A 130 -2.19 26.09 5.91
C ALA A 130 -3.46 26.32 6.72
N ASP A 131 -4.54 26.76 6.07
CA ASP A 131 -5.84 27.01 6.72
C ASP A 131 -6.35 25.80 7.53
N ASP A 132 -5.80 24.60 7.31
CA ASP A 132 -6.12 23.41 8.11
C ASP A 132 -4.97 22.38 8.20
N LYS A 133 -4.00 22.62 9.09
CA LYS A 133 -2.87 21.67 9.35
C LYS A 133 -3.36 20.32 9.86
N SER A 134 -4.32 20.33 10.78
CA SER A 134 -4.89 19.12 11.39
C SER A 134 -5.56 18.24 10.33
N LYS A 135 -6.38 18.85 9.46
CA LYS A 135 -7.01 18.12 8.35
C LYS A 135 -6.00 17.56 7.37
N ASN A 136 -4.93 18.29 7.02
CA ASN A 136 -3.90 17.74 6.14
C ASN A 136 -3.17 16.56 6.76
N TYR A 137 -2.88 16.61 8.05
CA TYR A 137 -2.33 15.46 8.79
C TYR A 137 -3.29 14.27 8.74
N HIS A 138 -4.56 14.48 9.07
CA HIS A 138 -5.57 13.41 9.03
C HIS A 138 -5.72 12.82 7.61
N ASN A 139 -5.72 13.67 6.58
CA ASN A 139 -5.79 13.25 5.19
C ASN A 139 -4.63 12.33 4.78
N ILE A 140 -3.43 12.47 5.37
CA ILE A 140 -2.31 11.55 5.12
C ILE A 140 -2.76 10.13 5.49
N TYR A 141 -3.17 9.92 6.75
CA TYR A 141 -3.55 8.61 7.25
C TYR A 141 -4.83 8.09 6.63
N SER A 142 -5.86 8.93 6.42
CA SER A 142 -7.07 8.51 5.70
C SER A 142 -6.78 8.06 4.27
N CYS A 143 -5.85 8.72 3.57
CA CYS A 143 -5.45 8.26 2.23
C CYS A 143 -4.68 6.93 2.32
N ILE A 144 -3.77 6.78 3.28
CA ILE A 144 -3.00 5.55 3.46
C ILE A 144 -3.92 4.37 3.77
N ASP A 145 -4.84 4.52 4.71
CA ASP A 145 -5.81 3.48 5.08
C ASP A 145 -6.67 3.08 3.89
N TYR A 146 -7.17 4.06 3.13
CA TYR A 146 -7.93 3.79 1.91
C TYR A 146 -7.10 2.99 0.91
N LEU A 147 -5.85 3.40 0.66
CA LEU A 147 -4.96 2.74 -0.29
C LEU A 147 -4.60 1.32 0.14
N TYR A 148 -4.36 1.11 1.43
CA TYR A 148 -4.11 -0.21 2.01
C TYR A 148 -5.34 -1.12 1.84
N LEU A 149 -6.52 -0.65 2.24
CA LEU A 149 -7.77 -1.40 2.10
C LEU A 149 -8.08 -1.73 0.64
N ARG A 150 -7.90 -0.76 -0.27
CA ARG A 150 -8.17 -0.96 -1.70
C ARG A 150 -7.20 -1.96 -2.33
N SER A 151 -5.92 -1.91 -1.95
CA SER A 151 -4.91 -2.88 -2.39
C SER A 151 -5.23 -4.30 -1.91
N LYS A 152 -5.64 -4.44 -0.64
CA LYS A 152 -6.10 -5.71 -0.06
C LYS A 152 -7.33 -6.25 -0.79
N GLN A 153 -8.33 -5.41 -1.04
CA GLN A 153 -9.52 -5.79 -1.81
C GLN A 153 -9.16 -6.27 -3.22
N GLY A 154 -8.28 -5.56 -3.93
CA GLY A 154 -7.84 -5.97 -5.26
C GLY A 154 -7.16 -7.35 -5.25
N THR A 155 -6.32 -7.62 -4.24
CA THR A 155 -5.70 -8.94 -4.04
C THR A 155 -6.75 -10.03 -3.79
N GLU A 156 -7.67 -9.80 -2.86
CA GLU A 156 -8.73 -10.77 -2.54
C GLU A 156 -9.65 -11.05 -3.73
N GLN A 157 -9.96 -10.04 -4.54
CA GLN A 157 -10.73 -10.19 -5.76
C GLN A 157 -10.01 -11.07 -6.79
N VAL A 158 -8.69 -10.90 -6.95
CA VAL A 158 -7.90 -11.78 -7.82
C VAL A 158 -7.94 -13.22 -7.32
N THR A 159 -7.73 -13.46 -6.02
CA THR A 159 -7.81 -14.82 -5.46
C THR A 159 -9.17 -15.48 -5.73
N LYS A 160 -10.26 -14.75 -5.50
CA LYS A 160 -11.61 -15.24 -5.80
C LYS A 160 -11.81 -15.52 -7.28
N HIS A 161 -11.31 -14.64 -8.15
CA HIS A 161 -11.39 -14.85 -9.59
C HIS A 161 -10.65 -16.12 -10.02
N VAL A 162 -9.44 -16.34 -9.52
CA VAL A 162 -8.66 -17.58 -9.76
C VAL A 162 -9.45 -18.82 -9.33
N GLU A 163 -10.05 -18.80 -8.14
CA GLU A 163 -10.86 -19.92 -7.65
C GLU A 163 -12.11 -20.18 -8.51
N TYR A 164 -12.80 -19.13 -8.97
CA TYR A 164 -13.96 -19.25 -9.86
C TYR A 164 -13.56 -19.78 -11.23
N THR A 165 -12.51 -19.22 -11.83
CA THR A 165 -11.95 -19.66 -13.12
C THR A 165 -11.58 -21.13 -13.06
N TYR A 166 -10.83 -21.55 -12.04
CA TYR A 166 -10.44 -22.94 -11.86
C TYR A 166 -11.65 -23.87 -11.68
N ARG A 167 -12.65 -23.45 -10.90
CA ARG A 167 -13.88 -24.23 -10.70
C ARG A 167 -14.65 -24.44 -12.01
N ASP A 168 -14.81 -23.38 -12.80
CA ASP A 168 -15.53 -23.45 -14.07
C ASP A 168 -14.75 -24.28 -15.10
N GLN A 169 -13.41 -24.18 -15.14
CA GLN A 169 -12.56 -25.07 -15.94
C GLN A 169 -12.77 -26.54 -15.56
N MET A 170 -12.73 -26.88 -14.27
CA MET A 170 -12.92 -28.26 -13.80
C MET A 170 -14.32 -28.80 -14.17
N ARG A 171 -15.36 -27.99 -14.04
CA ARG A 171 -16.72 -28.36 -14.47
C ARG A 171 -16.82 -28.62 -15.96
N ILE A 172 -16.20 -27.76 -16.78
CA ILE A 172 -16.18 -27.98 -18.23
C ILE A 172 -15.47 -29.29 -18.54
N LYS A 173 -14.33 -29.57 -17.89
CA LYS A 173 -13.64 -30.85 -18.06
C LYS A 173 -14.50 -32.05 -17.66
N GLU A 174 -15.17 -32.01 -16.52
CA GLU A 174 -16.09 -33.10 -16.11
C GLU A 174 -17.20 -33.34 -17.15
N LEU A 175 -17.74 -32.27 -17.72
CA LEU A 175 -18.73 -32.37 -18.80
C LEU A 175 -18.13 -32.97 -20.08
N LEU A 176 -16.92 -32.56 -20.45
CA LEU A 176 -16.22 -33.10 -21.62
C LEU A 176 -15.86 -34.57 -21.42
N ASP A 177 -15.39 -34.96 -20.24
CA ASP A 177 -15.12 -36.35 -19.89
C ASP A 177 -16.41 -37.19 -19.98
N GLY A 178 -17.53 -36.67 -19.47
CA GLY A 178 -18.85 -37.29 -19.63
C GLY A 178 -19.30 -37.41 -21.09
N LEU A 179 -19.12 -36.34 -21.87
CA LEU A 179 -19.40 -36.34 -23.30
C LEU A 179 -18.61 -37.42 -24.02
N LEU A 180 -17.33 -37.58 -23.68
CA LEU A 180 -16.46 -38.58 -24.28
C LEU A 180 -16.94 -40.01 -23.99
N ILE A 181 -17.34 -40.29 -22.75
CA ILE A 181 -17.89 -41.59 -22.34
C ILE A 181 -19.19 -41.89 -23.11
N ASP A 182 -20.09 -40.92 -23.20
CA ASP A 182 -21.38 -41.09 -23.89
C ASP A 182 -21.20 -41.27 -25.40
N LEU A 183 -20.27 -40.51 -26.02
CA LEU A 183 -19.91 -40.69 -27.43
C LEU A 183 -19.26 -42.06 -27.69
N PHE A 184 -18.47 -42.58 -26.75
CA PHE A 184 -17.88 -43.92 -26.87
C PHE A 184 -18.95 -45.02 -26.81
N HIS A 185 -19.89 -44.94 -25.87
CA HIS A 185 -21.03 -45.85 -25.82
C HIS A 185 -21.89 -45.76 -27.08
N TRP A 186 -22.09 -44.56 -27.59
CA TRP A 186 -22.79 -44.31 -28.85
C TRP A 186 -22.06 -44.98 -30.04
N LYS A 187 -20.73 -44.82 -30.13
CA LYS A 187 -19.88 -45.48 -31.15
C LYS A 187 -20.05 -47.00 -31.13
N ILE A 188 -19.97 -47.63 -29.96
CA ILE A 188 -20.15 -49.08 -29.79
C ILE A 188 -21.55 -49.51 -30.26
N PHE A 189 -22.60 -48.78 -29.87
CA PHE A 189 -23.97 -49.11 -30.24
C PHE A 189 -24.20 -49.07 -31.77
N PHE A 190 -23.58 -48.12 -32.48
CA PHE A 190 -23.73 -47.98 -33.94
C PHE A 190 -22.78 -48.84 -34.76
N GLN A 191 -21.56 -49.13 -34.27
CA GLN A 191 -20.67 -50.10 -34.91
C GLN A 191 -21.29 -51.51 -34.97
N ASN A 192 -22.18 -51.83 -34.03
CA ASN A 192 -22.94 -53.07 -34.02
C ASN A 192 -24.17 -53.07 -34.96
N LYS A 193 -24.46 -51.95 -35.65
CA LYS A 193 -25.54 -51.88 -36.66
C LYS A 193 -24.95 -51.97 -38.07
N PRO A 194 -25.49 -52.84 -38.95
CA PRO A 194 -24.85 -53.22 -40.23
C PRO A 194 -24.79 -52.12 -41.31
N LYS A 195 -25.15 -50.86 -41.02
CA LYS A 195 -25.17 -49.75 -42.00
C LYS A 195 -24.83 -48.36 -41.43
N GLY A 196 -24.19 -48.26 -40.26
CA GLY A 196 -23.86 -46.97 -39.65
C GLY A 196 -22.59 -46.37 -40.26
N HIS A 197 -22.72 -45.38 -41.17
CA HIS A 197 -21.61 -44.48 -41.48
C HIS A 197 -21.26 -43.69 -40.20
N LEU A 198 -20.08 -43.89 -39.64
CA LEU A 198 -19.56 -42.98 -38.61
C LEU A 198 -19.34 -41.61 -39.26
N SER A 199 -19.96 -40.56 -38.72
CA SER A 199 -19.76 -39.19 -39.19
C SER A 199 -18.31 -38.74 -38.98
N THR A 200 -17.88 -37.75 -39.77
CA THR A 200 -16.55 -37.13 -39.73
C THR A 200 -16.16 -36.60 -38.34
N GLN A 201 -17.14 -36.32 -37.47
CA GLN A 201 -16.93 -35.84 -36.11
C GLN A 201 -16.36 -36.90 -35.16
N PHE A 202 -16.62 -38.19 -35.42
CA PHE A 202 -15.97 -39.29 -34.70
C PHE A 202 -14.47 -39.41 -35.00
N HIS A 203 -14.00 -38.87 -36.13
CA HIS A 203 -12.57 -38.82 -36.42
C HIS A 203 -11.87 -37.72 -35.61
N PHE A 204 -12.58 -36.63 -35.31
CA PHE A 204 -12.12 -35.58 -34.40
C PHE A 204 -11.98 -36.09 -32.95
N PHE A 205 -12.88 -36.99 -32.54
CA PHE A 205 -12.84 -37.71 -31.26
C PHE A 205 -11.56 -38.55 -31.08
N ASP A 206 -11.19 -39.35 -32.09
CA ASP A 206 -9.97 -40.18 -32.02
C ASP A 206 -8.69 -39.32 -32.05
N LEU A 207 -8.69 -38.15 -32.72
CA LEU A 207 -7.52 -37.27 -32.89
C LEU A 207 -7.23 -36.32 -31.71
N LYS A 208 -8.27 -35.84 -31.00
CA LYS A 208 -8.10 -34.83 -29.93
C LYS A 208 -8.32 -35.38 -28.51
N SER A 209 -8.73 -36.64 -28.36
CA SER A 209 -8.92 -37.31 -27.04
C SER A 209 -7.70 -37.20 -26.11
N GLU A 210 -6.48 -37.24 -26.67
CA GLU A 210 -5.22 -37.09 -25.91
C GLU A 210 -4.95 -35.65 -25.43
N ASN A 211 -5.61 -34.64 -26.00
CA ASN A 211 -5.36 -33.21 -25.74
C ASN A 211 -6.45 -32.51 -24.88
N PHE A 212 -7.49 -33.22 -24.43
CA PHE A 212 -8.57 -32.64 -23.61
C PHE A 212 -8.10 -32.04 -22.26
N VAL A 213 -6.85 -32.30 -21.88
CA VAL A 213 -6.27 -31.86 -20.60
C VAL A 213 -5.59 -30.49 -20.69
N ASN A 214 -5.37 -29.92 -21.88
CA ASN A 214 -4.71 -28.62 -22.01
C ASN A 214 -5.71 -27.44 -21.99
N TRP A 215 -5.76 -26.71 -20.88
CA TRP A 215 -6.61 -25.53 -20.67
C TRP A 215 -6.33 -24.37 -21.64
N GLU A 216 -5.10 -24.28 -22.16
CA GLU A 216 -4.74 -23.29 -23.18
C GLU A 216 -5.52 -23.51 -24.48
N THR A 217 -5.96 -24.75 -24.73
CA THR A 217 -6.74 -25.14 -25.91
C THR A 217 -8.24 -25.24 -25.63
N LEU A 218 -8.70 -24.84 -24.44
CA LEU A 218 -10.12 -24.97 -24.06
C LEU A 218 -11.05 -24.20 -25.02
N GLY A 219 -10.62 -23.02 -25.47
CA GLY A 219 -11.37 -22.24 -26.47
C GLY A 219 -11.48 -22.95 -27.81
N ASP A 220 -10.37 -23.54 -28.28
CA ASP A 220 -10.34 -24.32 -29.52
C ASP A 220 -11.21 -25.57 -29.38
N LEU A 221 -11.18 -26.23 -28.23
CA LEU A 221 -11.98 -27.42 -27.97
C LEU A 221 -13.50 -27.12 -28.00
N ILE A 222 -13.91 -26.02 -27.36
CA ILE A 222 -15.33 -25.63 -27.38
C ILE A 222 -15.76 -25.21 -28.79
N SER A 223 -14.94 -24.40 -29.48
CA SER A 223 -15.30 -23.82 -30.78
C SER A 223 -15.16 -24.79 -31.96
N GLU A 224 -14.15 -25.65 -31.96
CA GLU A 224 -13.86 -26.59 -33.06
C GLU A 224 -14.54 -27.95 -32.88
N PHE A 225 -14.92 -28.33 -31.66
CA PHE A 225 -15.51 -29.65 -31.40
C PHE A 225 -16.90 -29.57 -30.77
N VAL A 226 -17.05 -28.97 -29.59
CA VAL A 226 -18.33 -29.04 -28.85
C VAL A 226 -19.47 -28.30 -29.57
N VAL A 227 -19.20 -27.10 -30.09
CA VAL A 227 -20.20 -26.32 -30.84
C VAL A 227 -20.59 -27.02 -32.16
N PRO A 228 -19.66 -27.49 -33.01
CA PRO A 228 -20.02 -28.28 -34.19
C PRO A 228 -20.77 -29.58 -33.88
N LEU A 229 -20.41 -30.27 -32.80
CA LEU A 229 -21.10 -31.49 -32.36
C LEU A 229 -22.54 -31.20 -31.92
N GLU A 230 -22.74 -30.14 -31.14
CA GLU A 230 -24.06 -29.70 -30.70
C GLU A 230 -24.98 -29.41 -31.90
N LYS A 231 -24.44 -28.76 -32.93
CA LYS A 231 -25.15 -28.45 -34.17
C LYS A 231 -25.51 -29.71 -34.96
N GLU A 232 -24.56 -30.64 -35.13
CA GLU A 232 -24.81 -31.91 -35.82
C GLU A 232 -25.87 -32.76 -35.10
N LEU A 233 -25.81 -32.82 -33.76
CA LEU A 233 -26.80 -33.53 -32.96
C LEU A 233 -28.21 -32.98 -33.21
N LYS A 234 -28.36 -31.65 -33.26
CA LYS A 234 -29.64 -30.99 -33.55
C LYS A 234 -30.16 -31.27 -34.95
N GLU A 235 -29.28 -31.22 -35.95
CA GLU A 235 -29.65 -31.32 -37.35
C GLU A 235 -29.97 -32.76 -37.77
N ASN A 236 -29.20 -33.73 -37.30
CA ASN A 236 -29.22 -35.10 -37.82
C ASN A 236 -29.77 -36.13 -36.82
N HIS A 237 -29.73 -35.83 -35.52
CA HIS A 237 -29.92 -36.85 -34.47
C HIS A 237 -31.08 -36.55 -33.52
N LEU A 238 -31.89 -35.50 -33.79
CA LEU A 238 -33.00 -35.04 -32.94
C LEU A 238 -33.99 -36.15 -32.50
N LYS A 239 -34.20 -37.16 -33.34
CA LYS A 239 -35.17 -38.25 -33.10
C LYS A 239 -34.58 -39.44 -32.36
N GLU A 240 -33.29 -39.41 -32.05
CA GLU A 240 -32.57 -40.53 -31.48
C GLU A 240 -32.59 -40.49 -29.95
N GLU A 241 -32.66 -41.66 -29.31
CA GLU A 241 -32.90 -41.79 -27.86
C GLU A 241 -31.81 -41.13 -27.00
N TYR A 242 -30.57 -41.11 -27.47
CA TYR A 242 -29.40 -40.53 -26.78
C TYR A 242 -29.21 -39.03 -27.05
N PHE A 243 -29.94 -38.44 -27.99
CA PHE A 243 -29.83 -37.01 -28.31
C PHE A 243 -29.96 -36.11 -27.09
N PRO A 244 -30.96 -36.27 -26.19
CA PRO A 244 -31.13 -35.37 -25.06
C PRO A 244 -29.91 -35.36 -24.11
N GLY A 245 -29.25 -36.50 -23.91
CA GLY A 245 -28.08 -36.62 -23.03
C GLY A 245 -26.88 -35.86 -23.60
N LEU A 246 -26.45 -36.22 -24.81
CA LEU A 246 -25.32 -35.58 -25.49
C LEU A 246 -25.55 -34.10 -25.72
N HIS A 247 -26.75 -33.71 -26.18
CA HIS A 247 -27.11 -32.32 -26.41
C HIS A 247 -27.04 -31.50 -25.12
N ASN A 248 -27.56 -32.03 -24.00
CA ASN A 248 -27.53 -31.33 -22.71
C ASN A 248 -26.10 -31.12 -22.21
N ILE A 249 -25.22 -32.12 -22.35
CA ILE A 249 -23.81 -31.98 -21.98
C ILE A 249 -23.12 -30.90 -22.81
N CYS A 250 -23.30 -30.90 -24.14
CA CYS A 250 -22.74 -29.87 -25.01
C CYS A 250 -23.25 -28.47 -24.64
N VAL A 251 -24.56 -28.30 -24.43
CA VAL A 251 -25.16 -27.02 -24.05
C VAL A 251 -24.62 -26.52 -22.72
N GLN A 252 -24.47 -27.38 -21.72
CA GLN A 252 -23.92 -27.01 -20.42
C GLN A 252 -22.45 -26.60 -20.54
N ALA A 253 -21.63 -27.34 -21.30
CA ALA A 253 -20.23 -27.01 -21.50
C ALA A 253 -20.06 -25.65 -22.20
N ILE A 254 -20.83 -25.41 -23.25
CA ILE A 254 -20.86 -24.12 -23.97
C ILE A 254 -21.32 -22.99 -23.04
N PHE A 255 -22.36 -23.22 -22.23
CA PHE A 255 -22.88 -22.23 -21.29
C PHE A 255 -21.83 -21.82 -20.25
N ILE A 256 -21.20 -22.79 -19.59
CA ILE A 256 -20.18 -22.54 -18.56
C ILE A 256 -18.96 -21.87 -19.19
N TYR A 257 -18.54 -22.29 -20.38
CA TYR A 257 -17.47 -21.63 -21.13
C TYR A 257 -17.76 -20.14 -21.40
N ASN A 258 -18.96 -19.84 -21.91
CA ASN A 258 -19.35 -18.45 -22.18
C ASN A 258 -19.41 -17.62 -20.89
N HIS A 259 -19.92 -18.20 -19.80
CA HIS A 259 -19.93 -17.58 -18.48
C HIS A 259 -18.52 -17.28 -17.97
N LEU A 260 -17.59 -18.24 -18.09
CA LEU A 260 -16.18 -18.06 -17.76
C LEU A 260 -15.58 -16.87 -18.51
N VAL A 261 -15.75 -16.84 -19.83
CA VAL A 261 -15.25 -15.75 -20.68
C VAL A 261 -15.84 -14.40 -20.29
N GLN A 262 -17.16 -14.33 -20.11
CA GLN A 262 -17.85 -13.09 -19.73
C GLN A 262 -17.40 -12.58 -18.36
N ASN A 263 -17.25 -13.47 -17.38
CA ASN A 263 -16.80 -13.11 -16.04
C ASN A 263 -15.36 -12.61 -16.04
N SER A 264 -14.46 -13.27 -16.77
CA SER A 264 -13.07 -12.82 -16.92
C SER A 264 -12.99 -11.44 -17.57
N VAL A 265 -13.78 -11.20 -18.62
CA VAL A 265 -13.84 -9.88 -19.28
C VAL A 265 -14.46 -8.82 -18.37
N SER A 266 -15.46 -9.16 -17.56
CA SER A 266 -16.01 -8.23 -16.56
C SER A 266 -14.97 -7.90 -15.48
N PHE A 267 -14.31 -8.93 -14.96
CA PHE A 267 -13.30 -8.80 -13.93
C PHE A 267 -12.09 -7.95 -14.37
N SER A 268 -11.60 -8.14 -15.60
CA SER A 268 -10.53 -7.28 -16.14
C SER A 268 -10.91 -5.79 -16.17
N LYS A 269 -12.17 -5.45 -16.45
CA LYS A 269 -12.65 -4.05 -16.39
C LYS A 269 -12.65 -3.52 -14.96
N GLU A 270 -13.05 -4.34 -13.99
CA GLU A 270 -13.02 -3.98 -12.57
C GLU A 270 -11.59 -3.71 -12.09
N LEU A 271 -10.62 -4.53 -12.51
CA LEU A 271 -9.20 -4.32 -12.20
C LEU A 271 -8.68 -2.99 -12.75
N VAL A 272 -9.06 -2.62 -13.96
CA VAL A 272 -8.68 -1.32 -14.55
C VAL A 272 -9.31 -0.16 -13.77
N ALA A 273 -10.54 -0.31 -13.28
CA ALA A 273 -11.22 0.72 -12.49
C ALA A 273 -10.54 1.02 -11.14
N ILE A 274 -9.77 0.08 -10.59
CA ILE A 274 -8.98 0.30 -9.36
C ILE A 274 -8.02 1.49 -9.52
N LYS A 275 -7.45 1.68 -10.72
CA LYS A 275 -6.55 2.80 -11.02
C LYS A 275 -7.24 4.15 -10.78
N SER A 276 -8.44 4.33 -11.32
CA SER A 276 -9.19 5.58 -11.17
C SER A 276 -9.58 5.88 -9.72
N ASP A 277 -9.76 4.85 -8.90
CA ASP A 277 -10.07 5.01 -7.47
C ASP A 277 -8.85 5.47 -6.65
N ILE A 278 -7.68 4.96 -7.01
CA ILE A 278 -6.42 5.15 -6.27
C ILE A 278 -5.71 6.46 -6.64
N GLU A 279 -5.74 6.86 -7.90
CA GLU A 279 -5.03 8.04 -8.42
C GLU A 279 -5.31 9.35 -7.65
N PRO A 280 -6.57 9.69 -7.30
CA PRO A 280 -6.85 10.91 -6.54
C PRO A 280 -6.17 10.91 -5.16
N LYS A 281 -6.09 9.76 -4.49
CA LYS A 281 -5.47 9.62 -3.17
C LYS A 281 -3.95 9.72 -3.25
N ILE A 282 -3.35 9.10 -4.26
CA ILE A 282 -1.92 9.27 -4.56
C ILE A 282 -1.60 10.74 -4.82
N LYS A 283 -2.42 11.44 -5.60
CA LYS A 283 -2.22 12.87 -5.90
C LYS A 283 -2.22 13.72 -4.62
N ILE A 284 -3.19 13.50 -3.73
CA ILE A 284 -3.25 14.18 -2.42
C ILE A 284 -1.97 13.92 -1.62
N LEU A 285 -1.54 12.65 -1.50
CA LEU A 285 -0.33 12.29 -0.77
C LEU A 285 0.93 12.92 -1.40
N LYS A 286 1.08 12.91 -2.73
CA LYS A 286 2.19 13.56 -3.42
C LYS A 286 2.24 15.06 -3.11
N THR A 287 1.10 15.75 -3.15
CA THR A 287 1.02 17.18 -2.86
C THR A 287 1.40 17.47 -1.41
N ILE A 288 0.81 16.77 -0.45
CA ILE A 288 1.11 16.97 0.99
C ILE A 288 2.57 16.64 1.27
N ASN A 289 3.09 15.52 0.76
CA ASN A 289 4.46 15.08 0.99
C ASN A 289 5.48 16.06 0.42
N THR A 290 5.25 16.57 -0.80
CA THR A 290 6.14 17.58 -1.43
C THR A 290 6.17 18.86 -0.62
N LYS A 291 5.01 19.34 -0.16
CA LYS A 291 4.93 20.53 0.70
C LYS A 291 5.65 20.30 2.03
N LEU A 292 5.43 19.15 2.67
CA LEU A 292 6.06 18.80 3.93
C LEU A 292 7.59 18.71 3.82
N LYS A 293 8.12 18.09 2.76
CA LYS A 293 9.58 18.06 2.49
C LYS A 293 10.17 19.47 2.37
N SER A 294 9.46 20.37 1.70
CA SER A 294 9.85 21.78 1.58
C SER A 294 9.78 22.52 2.93
N ASP A 295 8.78 22.24 3.75
CA ASP A 295 8.64 22.87 5.06
C ASP A 295 9.73 22.40 6.04
N ILE A 296 10.07 21.10 6.06
CA ILE A 296 11.16 20.54 6.87
C ILE A 296 12.51 21.21 6.53
N SER A 297 12.83 21.34 5.23
CA SER A 297 14.09 21.91 4.78
C SER A 297 14.19 23.41 5.08
N ASN A 298 13.08 24.14 4.95
CA ASN A 298 13.03 25.59 5.14
C ASN A 298 12.74 26.02 6.59
N TYR A 299 12.39 25.11 7.49
CA TYR A 299 12.05 25.46 8.87
C TYR A 299 13.24 26.06 9.62
N LYS A 300 13.09 27.32 10.04
CA LYS A 300 14.05 28.06 10.88
C LYS A 300 13.48 28.15 12.29
N ASN A 301 14.27 27.79 13.29
CA ASN A 301 13.87 27.87 14.70
C ASN A 301 13.55 29.33 15.07
N PRO A 302 12.30 29.68 15.44
CA PRO A 302 11.94 31.06 15.79
C PRO A 302 12.64 31.54 17.07
N ILE A 303 12.96 30.64 18.00
CA ILE A 303 13.62 30.97 19.28
C ILE A 303 15.03 31.52 19.06
N LEU A 304 15.70 31.16 17.95
CA LEU A 304 17.01 31.70 17.61
C LEU A 304 16.94 33.18 17.21
N LYS A 305 15.81 33.65 16.63
CA LYS A 305 15.66 35.08 16.26
C LYS A 305 15.64 35.99 17.49
N ASP A 306 14.94 35.59 18.54
CA ASP A 306 14.80 36.42 19.74
C ASP A 306 16.04 36.37 20.64
N SER A 307 16.82 35.28 20.57
CA SER A 307 18.03 35.11 21.38
C SER A 307 19.23 35.95 20.94
N ILE A 308 19.22 36.48 19.72
CA ILE A 308 20.33 37.27 19.14
C ILE A 308 20.16 38.77 19.38
N PHE A 309 18.93 39.26 19.58
CA PHE A 309 18.63 40.69 19.71
C PHE A 309 18.08 41.14 21.08
N GLY A 310 17.86 40.22 22.02
CA GLY A 310 17.39 40.55 23.37
C GLY A 310 18.51 40.92 24.35
N PHE A 311 19.02 42.16 24.25
CA PHE A 311 19.62 42.89 25.38
C PHE A 311 18.55 43.80 26.00
#